data_AF-A0A1R3WVL7-F1
#
_entry.id   AF-A0A1R3WVL7-F1
#
_cell.length_a   1.000
_cell.length_b   1.000
_cell.length_c   1.000
_cell.angle_alpha   90.00
_cell.angle_beta   90.00
_cell.angle_gamma   90.00
#
_symmetry.space_group_name_H-M   'P 1'
#
loop_
_entity.id
_entity.type
_entity.pdbx_description
1 polymer ?
#
loop_
_entity_poly.entity_id
_entity_poly.type
_entity_poly.pdbx_seq_one_letter_code
_entity_poly.pdbx_strand_id
1 'polypeptide(L)'
;MPKSLRSGLWDIMRHYYLCEVAERDIIGQVTGYGRSFDAVTYKVWFHFFKESVDERPRSPLVALDTLRDFFFRRPFFEAYGLLEFLAKSGPSEDYVRDDFPSQCNEIFERERAQFRFAGRILVKVTDDAELSEVAQAMSDNPSTSVKVHIQRAAELYSDATSPDFRNSIKESISAVEAAVSYVTGERPGGVSKPLKRIMESYSLHPALRDGFEKLYAYSSDANGIRHALMEEENLKLEDAKYMLVACSAFSNYLVSIKAREG
;
A
#
# COMPACT_ATOMS: atom_id res chain seq x y z
N MET A 1 -5.34 -15.72 4.16
CA MET A 1 -6.09 -14.60 4.77
C MET A 1 -6.45 -15.00 6.20
N PRO A 2 -6.07 -14.22 7.22
CA PRO A 2 -6.47 -14.47 8.61
C PRO A 2 -7.98 -14.53 8.79
N LYS A 3 -8.45 -15.30 9.78
CA LYS A 3 -9.89 -15.48 10.08
C LYS A 3 -10.57 -14.15 10.46
N SER A 4 -9.94 -13.35 11.32
CA SER A 4 -10.45 -12.05 11.77
C SER A 4 -10.64 -11.06 10.62
N LEU A 5 -9.65 -10.95 9.73
CA LEU A 5 -9.72 -10.17 8.50
C LEU A 5 -10.87 -10.64 7.60
N ARG A 6 -10.98 -11.96 7.38
CA ARG A 6 -12.04 -12.50 6.52
C ARG A 6 -13.43 -12.23 7.09
N SER A 7 -13.63 -12.44 8.40
CA SER A 7 -14.90 -12.15 9.04
C SER A 7 -15.26 -10.67 8.96
N GLY A 8 -14.31 -9.77 9.25
CA GLY A 8 -14.54 -8.33 9.18
C GLY A 8 -14.95 -7.86 7.78
N LEU A 9 -14.25 -8.33 6.74
CA LEU A 9 -14.59 -7.99 5.35
C LEU A 9 -15.94 -8.55 4.92
N TRP A 10 -16.30 -9.75 5.38
CA TRP A 10 -17.64 -10.31 5.13
C TRP A 10 -18.74 -9.46 5.76
N ASP A 11 -18.57 -9.02 7.00
CA ASP A 11 -19.59 -8.24 7.70
C ASP A 11 -19.78 -6.85 7.06
N ILE A 12 -18.69 -6.22 6.63
CA ILE A 12 -18.75 -4.99 5.81
C ILE A 12 -19.47 -5.27 4.48
N MET A 13 -19.08 -6.30 3.73
CA MET A 13 -19.76 -6.65 2.47
C MET A 13 -21.25 -6.92 2.69
N ARG A 14 -21.62 -7.60 3.77
CA ARG A 14 -23.01 -7.88 4.11
C ARG A 14 -23.78 -6.60 4.43
N HIS A 15 -23.17 -5.68 5.17
CA HIS A 15 -23.80 -4.41 5.53
C HIS A 15 -24.12 -3.54 4.31
N TYR A 16 -23.20 -3.46 3.35
CA TYR A 16 -23.30 -2.57 2.20
C TYR A 16 -24.03 -3.16 0.98
N TYR A 17 -23.85 -4.47 0.72
CA TYR A 17 -24.30 -5.09 -0.53
C TYR A 17 -25.30 -6.22 -0.34
N LEU A 18 -25.32 -6.86 0.84
CA LEU A 18 -26.15 -8.05 1.09
C LEU A 18 -27.19 -7.79 2.21
N CYS A 19 -27.70 -6.56 2.27
CA CYS A 19 -28.86 -6.19 3.09
C CYS A 19 -30.17 -6.62 2.40
N GLU A 20 -31.28 -6.57 3.14
CA GLU A 20 -32.63 -6.83 2.59
C GLU A 20 -32.72 -8.12 1.74
N VAL A 21 -32.22 -9.22 2.29
CA VAL A 21 -32.00 -10.47 1.53
C VAL A 21 -33.29 -10.97 0.87
N ALA A 22 -34.42 -10.87 1.56
CA ALA A 22 -35.68 -11.46 1.14
C ALA A 22 -36.86 -10.53 1.42
N GLU A 23 -37.80 -10.47 0.48
CA GLU A 23 -39.15 -9.97 0.74
C GLU A 23 -39.92 -10.99 1.56
N ARG A 24 -40.77 -10.49 2.45
CA ARG A 24 -41.61 -11.32 3.30
C ARG A 24 -43.04 -10.84 3.26
N ASP A 25 -43.97 -11.80 3.31
CA ASP A 25 -45.38 -11.49 3.49
C ASP A 25 -45.71 -11.11 4.95
N ILE A 26 -46.99 -10.82 5.20
CA ILE A 26 -47.51 -10.40 6.51
C ILE A 26 -47.34 -11.46 7.62
N ILE A 27 -47.11 -12.73 7.26
CA ILE A 27 -46.85 -13.83 8.21
C ILE A 27 -45.36 -14.21 8.27
N GLY A 28 -44.49 -13.45 7.60
CA GLY A 28 -43.04 -13.60 7.63
C GLY A 28 -42.47 -14.65 6.66
N GLN A 29 -43.30 -15.24 5.78
CA GLN A 29 -42.83 -16.19 4.76
C GLN A 29 -42.06 -15.45 3.67
N VAL A 30 -40.97 -16.06 3.19
CA VAL A 30 -40.17 -15.50 2.10
C VAL A 30 -40.95 -15.60 0.79
N THR A 31 -41.24 -14.46 0.18
CA THR A 31 -41.99 -14.37 -1.09
C THR A 31 -41.08 -14.18 -2.30
N GLY A 32 -39.85 -13.73 -2.08
CA GLY A 32 -38.89 -13.48 -3.15
C GLY A 32 -37.62 -12.83 -2.65
N TYR A 33 -36.74 -12.46 -3.58
CA TYR A 33 -35.56 -11.65 -3.29
C TYR A 33 -35.97 -10.24 -2.89
N GLY A 34 -35.31 -9.67 -1.88
CA GLY A 34 -35.41 -8.24 -1.67
C GLY A 34 -34.73 -7.48 -2.80
N ARG A 35 -35.29 -6.33 -3.16
CA ARG A 35 -34.93 -5.56 -4.36
C ARG A 35 -33.42 -5.29 -4.49
N SER A 36 -32.81 -4.77 -3.42
CA SER A 36 -31.37 -4.47 -3.39
C SER A 36 -30.52 -5.73 -3.54
N PHE A 37 -30.89 -6.80 -2.82
CA PHE A 37 -30.19 -8.08 -2.88
C PHE A 37 -30.33 -8.76 -4.24
N ASP A 38 -31.50 -8.67 -4.88
CA ASP A 38 -31.74 -9.19 -6.23
C ASP A 38 -30.79 -8.53 -7.24
N ALA A 39 -30.73 -7.20 -7.24
CA ALA A 39 -29.89 -6.43 -8.15
C ALA A 39 -28.39 -6.76 -7.99
N VAL A 40 -27.91 -6.86 -6.74
CA VAL A 40 -26.51 -7.21 -6.45
C VAL A 40 -26.21 -8.65 -6.86
N THR A 41 -27.04 -9.61 -6.43
CA THR A 41 -26.79 -11.03 -6.72
C THR A 41 -26.91 -11.34 -8.22
N TYR A 42 -27.80 -10.67 -8.95
CA TYR A 42 -27.85 -10.77 -10.41
C TYR A 42 -26.49 -10.41 -11.03
N LYS A 43 -25.92 -9.25 -10.64
CA LYS A 43 -24.61 -8.80 -11.12
C LYS A 43 -23.51 -9.78 -10.73
N VAL A 44 -23.51 -10.29 -9.49
CA VAL A 44 -22.49 -11.23 -9.01
C VAL A 44 -22.53 -12.55 -9.80
N TRP A 45 -23.70 -13.16 -9.98
CA TRP A 45 -23.80 -14.41 -10.74
C TRP A 45 -23.41 -14.22 -12.21
N PHE A 46 -23.99 -13.22 -12.86
CA PHE A 46 -23.81 -13.06 -14.29
C PHE A 46 -22.43 -12.49 -14.67
N HIS A 47 -21.92 -11.49 -13.94
CA HIS A 47 -20.67 -10.82 -14.31
C HIS A 47 -19.44 -11.33 -13.58
N PHE A 48 -19.57 -11.70 -12.29
CA PHE A 48 -18.44 -12.15 -11.48
C PHE A 48 -18.23 -13.67 -11.59
N PHE A 49 -19.24 -14.48 -11.27
CA PHE A 49 -19.16 -15.94 -11.44
C PHE A 49 -19.22 -16.37 -12.90
N LYS A 50 -19.81 -15.54 -13.78
CA LYS A 50 -20.01 -15.84 -15.20
C LYS A 50 -20.84 -17.10 -15.41
N GLU A 51 -21.81 -17.29 -14.53
CA GLU A 51 -22.79 -18.37 -14.59
C GLU A 51 -24.10 -17.85 -15.18
N SER A 52 -24.93 -18.76 -15.70
CA SER A 52 -26.28 -18.38 -16.15
C SER A 52 -27.09 -17.87 -14.95
N VAL A 53 -27.90 -16.84 -15.16
CA VAL A 53 -28.81 -16.32 -14.13
C VAL A 53 -29.83 -17.40 -13.72
N ASP A 54 -30.13 -18.37 -14.60
CA ASP A 54 -31.02 -19.49 -14.31
C ASP A 54 -30.43 -20.48 -13.29
N GLU A 55 -29.10 -20.50 -13.13
CA GLU A 55 -28.38 -21.30 -12.12
C GLU A 55 -28.34 -20.60 -10.75
N ARG A 56 -28.75 -19.32 -10.68
CA ARG A 56 -28.86 -18.60 -9.41
C ARG A 56 -29.93 -19.27 -8.54
N PRO A 57 -29.66 -19.53 -7.24
CA PRO A 57 -30.64 -20.18 -6.38
C PRO A 57 -32.00 -19.48 -6.39
N ARG A 58 -33.11 -20.23 -6.43
CA ARG A 58 -34.45 -19.63 -6.35
C ARG A 58 -34.74 -18.99 -4.99
N SER A 59 -34.11 -19.51 -3.94
CA SER A 59 -34.23 -18.97 -2.58
C SER A 59 -33.14 -17.93 -2.32
N PRO A 60 -33.49 -16.69 -1.92
CA PRO A 60 -32.51 -15.67 -1.59
C PRO A 60 -31.64 -16.04 -0.38
N LEU A 61 -32.17 -16.84 0.56
CA LEU A 61 -31.39 -17.35 1.70
C LEU A 61 -30.30 -18.30 1.23
N VAL A 62 -30.62 -19.17 0.26
CA VAL A 62 -29.64 -20.09 -0.34
C VAL A 62 -28.61 -19.32 -1.16
N ALA A 63 -29.01 -18.26 -1.87
CA ALA A 63 -28.04 -17.40 -2.56
C ALA A 63 -27.09 -16.69 -1.58
N LEU A 64 -27.59 -16.18 -0.45
CA LEU A 64 -26.73 -15.61 0.57
C LEU A 64 -25.74 -16.64 1.13
N ASP A 65 -26.21 -17.84 1.44
CA ASP A 65 -25.34 -18.93 1.92
C ASP A 65 -24.32 -19.34 0.86
N THR A 66 -24.68 -19.34 -0.41
CA THR A 66 -23.75 -19.61 -1.53
C THR A 66 -22.65 -18.56 -1.60
N LEU A 67 -22.99 -17.26 -1.49
CA LEU A 67 -22.01 -16.19 -1.43
C LEU A 67 -21.13 -16.29 -0.19
N ARG A 68 -21.70 -16.65 0.96
CA ARG A 68 -20.96 -16.86 2.20
C ARG A 68 -19.97 -18.01 2.05
N ASP A 69 -20.39 -19.14 1.53
CA ASP A 69 -19.52 -20.29 1.31
C ASP A 69 -18.41 -19.96 0.31
N PHE A 70 -18.72 -19.26 -0.78
CA PHE A 70 -17.70 -18.75 -1.70
C PHE A 70 -16.67 -17.88 -0.95
N PHE A 71 -17.14 -16.85 -0.24
CA PHE A 71 -16.27 -15.90 0.45
C PHE A 71 -15.42 -16.56 1.54
N PHE A 72 -15.94 -17.56 2.25
CA PHE A 72 -15.23 -18.22 3.36
C PHE A 72 -14.36 -19.40 2.93
N ARG A 73 -14.69 -20.12 1.86
CA ARG A 73 -13.97 -21.34 1.46
C ARG A 73 -12.97 -21.12 0.33
N ARG A 74 -13.14 -20.09 -0.49
CA ARG A 74 -12.25 -19.85 -1.64
C ARG A 74 -10.93 -19.17 -1.23
N PRO A 75 -9.87 -19.33 -2.05
CA PRO A 75 -8.60 -18.63 -1.85
C PRO A 75 -8.76 -17.11 -1.69
N PHE A 76 -7.80 -16.47 -1.03
CA PHE A 76 -7.94 -15.05 -0.67
C PHE A 76 -8.09 -14.10 -1.87
N PHE A 77 -7.44 -14.41 -3.00
CA PHE A 77 -7.49 -13.58 -4.19
C PHE A 77 -8.88 -13.59 -4.85
N GLU A 78 -9.64 -14.69 -4.73
CA GLU A 78 -11.02 -14.76 -5.22
C GLU A 78 -11.97 -13.95 -4.34
N ALA A 79 -11.81 -14.05 -3.01
CA ALA A 79 -12.58 -13.24 -2.07
C ALA A 79 -12.31 -11.73 -2.27
N TYR A 80 -11.05 -11.36 -2.49
CA TYR A 80 -10.68 -9.97 -2.83
C TYR A 80 -11.20 -9.54 -4.19
N GLY A 81 -11.20 -10.41 -5.19
CA GLY A 81 -11.83 -10.15 -6.48
C GLY A 81 -13.32 -9.82 -6.34
N LEU A 82 -14.03 -10.52 -5.45
CA LEU A 82 -15.44 -10.23 -5.18
C LEU A 82 -15.63 -8.86 -4.51
N LEU A 83 -14.80 -8.52 -3.51
CA LEU A 83 -14.84 -7.19 -2.86
C LEU A 83 -14.61 -6.06 -3.87
N GLU A 84 -13.59 -6.22 -4.73
CA GLU A 84 -13.27 -5.23 -5.75
C GLU A 84 -14.38 -5.11 -6.81
N PHE A 85 -14.96 -6.23 -7.23
CA PHE A 85 -16.11 -6.25 -8.14
C PHE A 85 -17.30 -5.48 -7.57
N LEU A 86 -17.63 -5.70 -6.29
CA LEU A 86 -18.73 -5.01 -5.62
C LEU A 86 -18.45 -3.51 -5.50
N ALA A 87 -17.24 -3.13 -5.06
CA ALA A 87 -16.82 -1.72 -4.99
C ALA A 87 -16.96 -1.00 -6.34
N LYS A 88 -16.61 -1.65 -7.45
CA LYS A 88 -16.76 -1.10 -8.81
C LYS A 88 -18.21 -1.02 -9.27
N SER A 89 -19.05 -1.96 -8.85
CA SER A 89 -20.46 -2.04 -9.23
C SER A 89 -21.33 -0.97 -8.54
N GLY A 90 -20.86 -0.43 -7.42
CA GLY A 90 -21.59 0.49 -6.55
C GLY A 90 -22.75 -0.20 -5.80
N PRO A 91 -23.18 0.32 -4.64
CA PRO A 91 -24.35 -0.20 -3.94
C PRO A 91 -25.64 0.04 -4.76
N SER A 92 -26.76 -0.55 -4.32
CA SER A 92 -28.07 -0.23 -4.91
C SER A 92 -28.36 1.28 -4.79
N GLU A 93 -29.24 1.79 -5.66
CA GLU A 93 -29.56 3.23 -5.78
C GLU A 93 -30.02 3.89 -4.46
N ASP A 94 -30.37 3.09 -3.45
CA ASP A 94 -30.83 3.54 -2.14
C ASP A 94 -29.71 4.03 -1.20
N TYR A 95 -28.42 3.79 -1.50
CA TYR A 95 -27.30 4.21 -0.65
C TYR A 95 -26.60 5.48 -1.17
N VAL A 96 -26.88 6.61 -0.51
CA VAL A 96 -26.41 7.96 -0.87
C VAL A 96 -24.92 8.22 -0.53
N ARG A 97 -24.28 7.34 0.26
CA ARG A 97 -22.83 7.37 0.52
C ARG A 97 -22.24 5.97 0.40
N ASP A 98 -21.46 5.73 -0.65
CA ASP A 98 -20.66 4.53 -0.82
C ASP A 98 -19.29 4.73 -0.15
N ASP A 99 -19.22 4.53 1.16
CA ASP A 99 -17.98 4.52 1.94
C ASP A 99 -17.43 3.10 2.15
N PHE A 100 -17.95 2.11 1.42
CA PHE A 100 -17.51 0.72 1.49
C PHE A 100 -15.98 0.56 1.33
N PRO A 101 -15.31 1.19 0.35
CA PRO A 101 -13.85 1.09 0.24
C PRO A 101 -13.11 1.61 1.48
N SER A 102 -13.62 2.68 2.09
CA SER A 102 -13.05 3.26 3.32
C SER A 102 -13.24 2.33 4.51
N GLN A 103 -14.42 1.75 4.68
CA GLN A 103 -14.69 0.76 5.74
C GLN A 103 -13.85 -0.51 5.57
N CYS A 104 -13.68 -0.99 4.33
CA CYS A 104 -12.75 -2.09 4.06
C CYS A 104 -11.31 -1.72 4.42
N ASN A 105 -10.87 -0.49 4.16
CA ASN A 105 -9.54 0.00 4.52
C ASN A 105 -9.31 0.01 6.04
N GLU A 106 -10.30 0.39 6.83
CA GLU A 106 -10.21 0.31 8.31
C GLU A 106 -9.99 -1.13 8.78
N ILE A 107 -10.69 -2.11 8.18
CA ILE A 107 -10.47 -3.54 8.49
C ILE A 107 -9.09 -4.00 8.02
N PHE A 108 -8.67 -3.62 6.81
CA PHE A 108 -7.36 -3.97 6.29
C PHE A 108 -6.23 -3.39 7.17
N GLU A 109 -6.40 -2.18 7.70
CA GLU A 109 -5.46 -1.54 8.61
C GLU A 109 -5.42 -2.20 9.98
N ARG A 110 -6.58 -2.37 10.62
CA ARG A 110 -6.72 -3.06 11.91
C ARG A 110 -6.04 -4.43 11.90
N GLU A 111 -6.19 -5.15 10.79
CA GLU A 111 -5.69 -6.51 10.62
C GLU A 111 -4.31 -6.58 9.94
N ARG A 112 -3.67 -5.43 9.68
CA ARG A 112 -2.35 -5.31 9.03
C ARG A 112 -2.25 -6.08 7.70
N ALA A 113 -3.32 -6.05 6.92
CA ALA A 113 -3.38 -6.69 5.61
C ALA A 113 -2.56 -5.90 4.57
N GLN A 114 -1.98 -6.58 3.59
CA GLN A 114 -1.15 -5.97 2.53
C GLN A 114 -1.96 -5.37 1.36
N PHE A 115 -3.24 -5.05 1.57
CA PHE A 115 -4.12 -4.54 0.53
C PHE A 115 -4.89 -3.33 1.04
N ARG A 116 -5.11 -2.35 0.17
CA ARG A 116 -5.97 -1.20 0.42
C ARG A 116 -6.77 -0.90 -0.83
N PHE A 117 -7.95 -0.34 -0.66
CA PHE A 117 -8.66 0.33 -1.73
C PHE A 117 -8.03 1.69 -2.01
N ALA A 118 -7.60 1.91 -3.25
CA ALA A 118 -7.33 3.21 -3.83
C ALA A 118 -8.50 3.58 -4.75
N GLY A 119 -9.44 4.37 -4.24
CA GLY A 119 -10.75 4.51 -4.86
C GLY A 119 -11.53 3.19 -4.81
N ARG A 120 -11.89 2.62 -5.97
CA ARG A 120 -12.63 1.35 -6.10
C ARG A 120 -11.76 0.17 -6.57
N ILE A 121 -10.44 0.36 -6.58
CA ILE A 121 -9.48 -0.64 -7.01
C ILE A 121 -8.72 -1.12 -5.78
N LEU A 122 -8.63 -2.44 -5.62
CA LEU A 122 -7.87 -3.04 -4.54
C LEU A 122 -6.41 -3.13 -4.97
N VAL A 123 -5.57 -2.30 -4.39
CA VAL A 123 -4.14 -2.27 -4.64
C VAL A 123 -3.42 -3.06 -3.54
N LYS A 124 -2.43 -3.84 -3.94
CA LYS A 124 -1.49 -4.43 -2.99
C LYS A 124 -0.59 -3.29 -2.48
N VAL A 125 -0.74 -2.95 -1.21
CA VAL A 125 0.11 -1.96 -0.51
C VAL A 125 0.96 -2.77 0.46
N THR A 126 2.17 -3.09 0.04
CA THR A 126 3.07 -3.97 0.79
C THR A 126 4.10 -3.21 1.57
N ASP A 127 4.09 -3.42 2.88
CA ASP A 127 5.31 -3.38 3.69
C ASP A 127 6.38 -4.31 3.08
N ASP A 128 6.04 -5.37 2.34
CA ASP A 128 7.03 -6.24 1.65
C ASP A 128 7.85 -5.53 0.56
N ALA A 129 7.30 -4.56 -0.17
CA ALA A 129 8.08 -3.80 -1.18
C ALA A 129 8.98 -2.80 -0.46
N GLU A 130 8.44 -2.10 0.53
CA GLU A 130 9.19 -1.23 1.43
C GLU A 130 10.35 -1.99 2.10
N LEU A 131 10.04 -3.15 2.68
CA LEU A 131 10.98 -4.07 3.32
C LEU A 131 11.95 -4.68 2.31
N SER A 132 11.51 -5.00 1.09
CA SER A 132 12.40 -5.52 0.04
C SER A 132 13.41 -4.47 -0.36
N GLU A 133 13.02 -3.21 -0.55
CA GLU A 133 13.94 -2.13 -0.89
C GLU A 133 14.93 -1.88 0.25
N VAL A 134 14.43 -1.83 1.49
CA VAL A 134 15.27 -1.67 2.68
C VAL A 134 16.23 -2.84 2.85
N ALA A 135 15.77 -4.08 2.73
CA ALA A 135 16.59 -5.29 2.85
C ALA A 135 17.60 -5.42 1.71
N GLN A 136 17.22 -5.05 0.49
CA GLN A 136 18.14 -5.01 -0.64
C GLN A 136 19.25 -3.97 -0.43
N ALA A 137 18.92 -2.79 0.09
CA ALA A 137 19.92 -1.78 0.40
C ALA A 137 20.83 -2.17 1.59
N MET A 138 20.37 -3.07 2.46
CA MET A 138 21.17 -3.71 3.51
C MET A 138 21.97 -4.93 3.04
N SER A 139 21.77 -5.39 1.80
CA SER A 139 22.47 -6.58 1.30
C SER A 139 23.93 -6.29 1.02
N ASP A 140 24.76 -7.35 1.05
CA ASP A 140 26.19 -7.26 0.76
C ASP A 140 26.48 -7.16 -0.74
N ASN A 141 25.96 -6.12 -1.42
CA ASN A 141 26.40 -5.74 -2.76
C ASN A 141 25.79 -4.39 -3.22
N PRO A 142 26.55 -3.49 -3.89
CA PRO A 142 27.99 -3.33 -4.01
C PRO A 142 28.57 -2.19 -3.14
N SER A 143 27.76 -1.51 -2.33
CA SER A 143 28.23 -0.42 -1.46
C SER A 143 28.01 -0.74 0.02
N THR A 144 29.09 -1.11 0.70
CA THR A 144 29.07 -1.36 2.16
C THR A 144 28.64 -0.13 2.95
N SER A 145 28.98 1.08 2.47
CA SER A 145 28.58 2.32 3.14
C SER A 145 27.08 2.58 3.04
N VAL A 146 26.42 2.21 1.93
CA VAL A 146 24.95 2.26 1.81
C VAL A 146 24.33 1.33 2.85
N LYS A 147 24.80 0.08 2.92
CA LYS A 147 24.34 -0.92 3.89
C LYS A 147 24.41 -0.39 5.32
N VAL A 148 25.55 0.16 5.73
CA VAL A 148 25.76 0.65 7.11
C VAL A 148 24.76 1.75 7.46
N HIS A 149 24.55 2.72 6.57
CA HIS A 149 23.63 3.82 6.83
C HIS A 149 22.16 3.38 6.82
N ILE A 150 21.74 2.50 5.90
CA ILE A 150 20.37 1.97 5.91
C ILE A 150 20.13 1.08 7.13
N GLN A 151 21.09 0.26 7.54
CA GLN A 151 21.00 -0.53 8.76
C GLN A 151 20.82 0.37 9.99
N ARG A 152 21.65 1.42 10.11
CA ARG A 152 21.54 2.36 11.22
C ARG A 152 20.21 3.13 11.20
N ALA A 153 19.75 3.55 10.03
CA ALA A 153 18.47 4.24 9.87
C ALA A 153 17.30 3.35 10.31
N ALA A 154 17.32 2.07 9.95
CA ALA A 154 16.29 1.11 10.35
C ALA A 154 16.32 0.80 11.86
N GLU A 155 17.50 0.66 12.46
CA GLU A 155 17.64 0.50 13.93
C GLU A 155 17.02 1.69 14.68
N LEU A 156 17.33 2.92 14.25
CA LEU A 156 16.81 4.16 14.85
C LEU A 156 15.28 4.30 14.67
N TYR A 157 14.75 3.86 13.52
CA TYR A 157 13.31 3.88 13.24
C TYR A 157 12.54 2.82 14.04
N SER A 158 13.14 1.63 14.22
CA SER A 158 12.45 0.45 14.77
C SER A 158 12.60 0.27 16.28
N ASP A 159 13.31 1.16 16.97
CA ASP A 159 13.40 1.14 18.44
C ASP A 159 12.00 1.30 19.05
N ALA A 160 11.48 0.22 19.65
CA ALA A 160 10.14 0.18 20.22
C ALA A 160 10.00 0.99 21.52
N THR A 161 11.12 1.37 22.15
CA THR A 161 11.16 2.06 23.45
C THR A 161 11.39 3.56 23.29
N SER A 162 12.24 3.96 22.34
CA SER A 162 12.60 5.35 22.09
C SER A 162 13.02 5.54 20.63
N PRO A 163 12.08 5.52 19.67
CA PRO A 163 12.41 5.70 18.27
C PRO A 163 13.01 7.07 18.01
N ASP A 164 14.06 7.11 17.20
CA ASP A 164 14.77 8.33 16.83
C ASP A 164 14.57 8.63 15.33
N PHE A 165 13.36 9.09 15.03
CA PHE A 165 12.92 9.40 13.66
C PHE A 165 13.82 10.42 12.97
N ARG A 166 14.28 11.43 13.72
CA ARG A 166 15.19 12.45 13.19
C ARG A 166 16.48 11.82 12.70
N ASN A 167 17.18 11.07 13.55
CA ASN A 167 18.46 10.49 13.16
C ASN A 167 18.27 9.34 12.15
N SER A 168 17.12 8.65 12.16
CA SER A 168 16.76 7.71 11.08
C SER A 168 16.73 8.41 9.71
N ILE A 169 16.11 9.60 9.61
CA ILE A 169 16.09 10.39 8.37
C ILE A 169 17.50 10.84 7.99
N LYS A 170 18.32 11.28 8.96
CA LYS A 170 19.71 11.71 8.69
C LYS A 170 20.54 10.58 8.09
N GLU A 171 20.44 9.39 8.64
CA GLU A 171 21.12 8.18 8.16
C GLU A 171 20.56 7.71 6.80
N SER A 172 19.25 7.81 6.59
CA SER A 172 18.63 7.50 5.29
C SER A 172 19.22 8.35 4.16
N ILE A 173 19.41 9.65 4.38
CA ILE A 173 20.06 10.54 3.39
C ILE A 173 21.56 10.24 3.26
N SER A 174 22.23 9.88 4.36
CA SER A 174 23.65 9.46 4.31
C SER A 174 23.85 8.24 3.40
N ALA A 175 22.86 7.34 3.35
CA ALA A 175 22.89 6.22 2.42
C ALA A 175 22.85 6.67 0.95
N VAL A 176 22.05 7.70 0.62
CA VAL A 176 22.03 8.27 -0.74
C VAL A 176 23.37 8.93 -1.08
N GLU A 177 23.98 9.65 -0.14
CA GLU A 177 25.33 10.22 -0.30
C GLU A 177 26.37 9.12 -0.55
N ALA A 178 26.29 8.01 0.17
CA ALA A 178 27.13 6.85 -0.03
C ALA A 178 26.90 6.17 -1.39
N ALA A 179 25.65 6.08 -1.84
CA ALA A 179 25.31 5.55 -3.16
C ALA A 179 25.87 6.43 -4.29
N VAL A 180 25.69 7.75 -4.18
CA VAL A 180 26.26 8.72 -5.11
C VAL A 180 27.78 8.60 -5.16
N SER A 181 28.45 8.54 -4.01
CA SER A 181 29.90 8.33 -3.92
C SER A 181 30.34 7.04 -4.60
N TYR A 182 29.58 5.97 -4.38
CA TYR A 182 29.82 4.68 -5.01
C TYR A 182 29.70 4.80 -6.54
N VAL A 183 28.66 5.44 -7.07
CA VAL A 183 28.47 5.60 -8.52
C VAL A 183 29.58 6.45 -9.14
N THR A 184 29.91 7.59 -8.54
CA THR A 184 30.90 8.52 -9.11
C THR A 184 32.35 8.10 -8.88
N GLY A 185 32.64 7.27 -7.88
CA GLY A 185 34.00 6.92 -7.49
C GLY A 185 34.74 8.03 -6.72
N GLU A 186 34.03 9.09 -6.30
CA GLU A 186 34.58 10.23 -5.58
C GLU A 186 33.81 10.48 -4.28
N ARG A 187 34.44 11.11 -3.28
CA ARG A 187 33.73 11.58 -2.08
C ARG A 187 33.08 12.94 -2.39
N PRO A 188 31.75 13.04 -2.51
CA PRO A 188 31.09 14.26 -2.90
C PRO A 188 30.98 15.24 -1.73
N GLY A 189 31.25 16.52 -1.96
CA GLY A 189 30.96 17.61 -1.01
C GLY A 189 29.49 18.04 -1.00
N GLY A 190 28.55 17.09 -1.19
CA GLY A 190 27.12 17.31 -1.39
C GLY A 190 26.55 16.55 -2.60
N VAL A 191 25.23 16.31 -2.63
CA VAL A 191 24.60 15.39 -3.61
C VAL A 191 24.30 16.02 -4.97
N SER A 192 23.97 17.32 -5.03
CA SER A 192 23.41 17.94 -6.25
C SER A 192 24.33 17.88 -7.48
N LYS A 193 25.59 18.32 -7.34
CA LYS A 193 26.55 18.33 -8.47
C LYS A 193 26.88 16.93 -8.99
N PRO A 194 27.24 15.94 -8.14
CA PRO A 194 27.48 14.59 -8.62
C PRO A 194 26.22 13.92 -9.17
N LEU A 195 25.04 14.15 -8.57
CA LEU A 195 23.79 13.61 -9.08
C LEU A 195 23.48 14.15 -10.49
N LYS A 196 23.69 15.44 -10.74
CA LYS A 196 23.57 16.00 -12.08
C LYS A 196 24.46 15.27 -13.09
N ARG A 197 25.73 15.00 -12.74
CA ARG A 197 26.66 14.27 -13.61
C ARG A 197 26.18 12.84 -13.88
N ILE A 198 25.76 12.12 -12.85
CA ILE A 198 25.18 10.76 -12.99
C ILE A 198 24.01 10.82 -13.98
N MET A 199 23.07 11.73 -13.78
CA MET A 199 21.86 11.80 -14.59
C MET A 199 22.12 12.21 -16.04
N GLU A 200 23.12 13.05 -16.29
CA GLU A 200 23.61 13.34 -17.64
C GLU A 200 24.26 12.12 -18.30
N SER A 201 25.15 11.41 -17.59
CA SER A 201 25.81 10.19 -18.08
C SER A 201 24.82 9.08 -18.44
N TYR A 202 23.73 8.95 -17.68
CA TYR A 202 22.71 7.90 -17.88
C TYR A 202 21.43 8.40 -18.58
N SER A 203 21.44 9.60 -19.16
CA SER A 203 20.31 10.20 -19.90
C SER A 203 18.98 10.19 -19.12
N LEU A 204 19.03 10.44 -17.82
CA LEU A 204 17.85 10.50 -16.96
C LEU A 204 17.11 11.83 -17.11
N HIS A 205 15.79 11.78 -16.97
CA HIS A 205 14.96 12.97 -17.17
C HIS A 205 15.27 14.07 -16.13
N PRO A 206 15.51 15.34 -16.53
CA PRO A 206 15.88 16.42 -15.60
C PRO A 206 14.89 16.64 -14.45
N ALA A 207 13.59 16.46 -14.70
CA ALA A 207 12.58 16.59 -13.63
C ALA A 207 12.77 15.57 -12.49
N LEU A 208 13.29 14.37 -12.79
CA LEU A 208 13.62 13.38 -11.77
C LEU A 208 14.78 13.88 -10.90
N ARG A 209 15.79 14.54 -11.50
CA ARG A 209 16.91 15.15 -10.78
C ARG A 209 16.41 16.20 -9.80
N ASP A 210 15.58 17.11 -10.31
CA ASP A 210 15.08 18.25 -9.55
C ASP A 210 14.21 17.78 -8.37
N GLY A 211 13.47 16.67 -8.54
CA GLY A 211 12.75 16.02 -7.45
C GLY A 211 13.69 15.53 -6.34
N PHE A 212 14.77 14.85 -6.70
CA PHE A 212 15.76 14.37 -5.73
C PHE A 212 16.53 15.49 -5.06
N GLU A 213 16.92 16.54 -5.79
CA GLU A 213 17.57 17.72 -5.21
C GLU A 213 16.69 18.40 -4.16
N LYS A 214 15.38 18.49 -4.40
CA LYS A 214 14.43 19.03 -3.42
C LYS A 214 14.28 18.16 -2.17
N LEU A 215 14.23 16.83 -2.33
CA LEU A 215 14.20 15.91 -1.19
C LEU A 215 15.51 15.97 -0.38
N TYR A 216 16.64 16.11 -1.06
CA TYR A 216 17.93 16.31 -0.39
C TYR A 216 17.96 17.63 0.38
N ALA A 217 17.56 18.73 -0.25
CA ALA A 217 17.50 20.06 0.36
C ALA A 217 16.61 20.07 1.62
N TYR A 218 15.43 19.43 1.56
CA TYR A 218 14.54 19.25 2.73
C TYR A 218 15.27 18.66 3.94
N SER A 219 16.15 17.67 3.71
CA SER A 219 16.90 17.04 4.79
C SER A 219 18.19 17.76 5.20
N SER A 220 18.83 18.51 4.28
CA SER A 220 20.23 18.94 4.37
C SER A 220 20.45 20.45 4.35
N ASP A 221 19.44 21.28 4.11
CA ASP A 221 19.58 22.74 4.17
C ASP A 221 19.77 23.24 5.62
N ALA A 222 20.20 24.49 5.79
CA ALA A 222 20.43 25.11 7.10
C ALA A 222 19.19 25.11 8.01
N ASN A 223 17.99 25.08 7.42
CA ASN A 223 16.70 24.93 8.10
C ASN A 223 16.13 23.49 8.00
N GLY A 224 16.85 22.57 7.38
CA GLY A 224 16.45 21.18 7.19
C GLY A 224 16.81 20.28 8.37
N ILE A 225 16.31 19.05 8.34
CA ILE A 225 16.34 18.08 9.45
C ILE A 225 17.76 17.86 10.03
N ARG A 226 18.81 17.93 9.19
CA ARG A 226 20.22 17.73 9.57
C ARG A 226 20.84 18.91 10.32
N HIS A 227 20.45 20.14 10.03
CA HIS A 227 21.10 21.36 10.53
C HIS A 227 20.23 22.23 11.44
N ALA A 228 18.92 22.02 11.47
CA ALA A 228 18.05 22.67 12.44
C ALA A 228 18.39 22.18 13.86
N LEU A 229 19.04 23.06 14.64
CA LEU A 229 19.18 22.94 16.10
C LEU A 229 17.84 23.13 16.82
N MET A 230 16.83 23.65 16.12
CA MET A 230 15.51 23.89 16.66
C MET A 230 14.63 22.65 16.56
N GLU A 231 13.88 22.44 17.63
CA GLU A 231 12.83 21.44 17.82
C GLU A 231 11.82 21.46 16.66
N GLU A 232 12.11 20.77 15.55
CA GLU A 232 11.02 20.25 14.72
C GLU A 232 10.34 19.14 15.53
N GLU A 233 9.43 19.54 16.42
CA GLU A 233 8.50 18.67 17.16
C GLU A 233 7.53 17.90 16.24
N ASN A 234 7.60 18.11 14.92
CA ASN A 234 6.62 17.63 13.96
C ASN A 234 7.07 16.43 13.11
N LEU A 235 8.29 15.90 13.28
CA LEU A 235 8.71 14.71 12.55
C LEU A 235 8.01 13.48 13.12
N LYS A 236 7.17 12.86 12.30
CA LYS A 236 6.38 11.70 12.70
C LYS A 236 6.99 10.40 12.17
N LEU A 237 6.42 9.30 12.65
CA LEU A 237 6.74 7.96 12.16
C LEU A 237 6.62 7.86 10.64
N GLU A 238 5.60 8.49 10.07
CA GLU A 238 5.35 8.45 8.63
C GLU A 238 6.47 9.13 7.82
N ASP A 239 7.03 10.22 8.34
CA ASP A 239 8.15 10.94 7.69
C ASP A 239 9.41 10.09 7.69
N ALA A 240 9.73 9.47 8.84
CA ALA A 240 10.89 8.58 8.95
C ALA A 240 10.73 7.32 8.09
N LYS A 241 9.53 6.72 8.07
CA LYS A 241 9.24 5.55 7.23
C LYS A 241 9.40 5.90 5.75
N TYR A 242 8.79 7.02 5.31
CA TYR A 242 8.89 7.48 3.94
C TYR A 242 10.36 7.67 3.53
N MET A 243 11.14 8.38 4.34
CA MET A 243 12.55 8.64 4.05
C MET A 243 13.39 7.36 4.03
N LEU A 244 13.19 6.45 5.00
CA LEU A 244 13.90 5.17 5.04
C LEU A 244 13.66 4.36 3.76
N VAL A 245 12.40 4.24 3.33
CA VAL A 245 12.03 3.48 2.13
C VAL A 245 12.51 4.19 0.87
N ALA A 246 12.23 5.47 0.70
CA ALA A 246 12.57 6.23 -0.50
C ALA A 246 14.09 6.31 -0.71
N CYS A 247 14.86 6.52 0.36
CA CYS A 247 16.33 6.53 0.28
C CYS A 247 16.90 5.14 0.02
N SER A 248 16.30 4.07 0.55
CA SER A 248 16.70 2.69 0.22
C SER A 248 16.49 2.40 -1.27
N ALA A 249 15.29 2.66 -1.77
CA ALA A 249 14.94 2.46 -3.18
C ALA A 249 15.83 3.30 -4.11
N PHE A 250 16.10 4.57 -3.74
CA PHE A 250 16.95 5.44 -4.53
C PHE A 250 18.42 4.99 -4.53
N SER A 251 18.92 4.55 -3.37
CA SER A 251 20.28 4.00 -3.27
C SER A 251 20.43 2.75 -4.13
N ASN A 252 19.46 1.83 -4.06
CA ASN A 252 19.41 0.63 -4.91
C ASN A 252 19.39 1.01 -6.40
N TYR A 253 18.57 1.99 -6.77
CA TYR A 253 18.48 2.49 -8.15
C TYR A 253 19.83 3.02 -8.65
N LEU A 254 20.47 3.94 -7.93
CA LEU A 254 21.76 4.52 -8.28
C LEU A 254 22.85 3.44 -8.43
N VAL A 255 22.92 2.55 -7.45
CA VAL A 255 23.82 1.40 -7.45
C VAL A 255 23.59 0.49 -8.68
N SER A 256 22.33 0.19 -8.99
CA SER A 256 21.97 -0.68 -10.10
C SER A 256 22.31 -0.07 -11.46
N ILE A 257 22.27 1.26 -11.56
CA ILE A 257 22.66 1.98 -12.77
C ILE A 257 24.16 1.77 -13.05
N LYS A 258 25.02 1.91 -12.04
CA LYS A 258 26.46 1.66 -12.19
C LYS A 258 26.75 0.20 -12.59
N ALA A 259 26.01 -0.74 -11.99
CA ALA A 259 26.20 -2.17 -12.24
C ALA A 259 25.84 -2.59 -13.68
N ARG A 260 25.07 -1.78 -14.44
CA ARG A 260 24.77 -2.05 -15.86
C ARG A 260 25.92 -1.77 -16.81
N GLU A 261 26.96 -1.06 -16.37
CA GLU A 261 28.15 -0.73 -17.18
C GLU A 261 29.25 -1.79 -17.10
N GLY A 262 29.12 -2.79 -16.22
CA GLY A 262 30.05 -3.92 -16.08
C GLY A 262 29.43 -5.23 -16.55
#